data_AF-A0A8H8NH07-F1
#
_entry.id   AF-A0A8H8NH07-F1
#
_cell.length_a   1.000
_cell.length_b   1.000
_cell.length_c   1.000
_cell.angle_alpha   90.00
_cell.angle_beta   90.00
_cell.angle_gamma   90.00
#
_symmetry.space_group_name_H-M   'P 1'
#
loop_
_entity.id
_entity.type
_entity.pdbx_description
1 polymer ?
#
loop_
_entity_poly.entity_id
_entity_poly.type
_entity_poly.pdbx_seq_one_letter_code
_entity_poly.pdbx_strand_id
1 'polypeptide(L)'
;MLKEDMILQESISTYETWFHGQGFWDASVLSLNLSRLSIRGWAQFLVNVAIAIADSGQHTAEQVVSVWMDVEAVYNHSDLILFLRSGGAMKMLAPDFTKRPMGKPLPDIAKICLCLVSPTQAHLKFWQVKHNAQQALRARDVVLTVSCSFCRRVWRLPTSELAGSVKHRDGRYARVLAYSVEKGWL
;
A
#
# COMPACT_ATOMS: atom_id res chain seq x y z
N MET A 1 -15.32 -10.10 -0.04
CA MET A 1 -14.93 -9.09 0.97
C MET A 1 -14.70 -9.85 2.26
N LEU A 2 -13.50 -9.82 2.83
CA LEU A 2 -13.21 -10.58 4.06
C LEU A 2 -13.91 -9.88 5.23
N LYS A 3 -14.36 -10.63 6.26
CA LYS A 3 -15.03 -10.04 7.45
C LYS A 3 -14.20 -8.93 8.12
N GLU A 4 -12.87 -9.01 8.01
CA GLU A 4 -11.94 -7.98 8.50
C GLU A 4 -12.07 -6.66 7.73
N ASP A 5 -12.34 -6.69 6.42
CA ASP A 5 -12.52 -5.49 5.60
C ASP A 5 -13.77 -4.70 6.01
N MET A 6 -14.83 -5.38 6.46
CA MET A 6 -16.09 -4.75 6.89
C MET A 6 -15.96 -4.04 8.24
N ILE A 7 -15.30 -4.68 9.22
CA ILE A 7 -15.04 -4.08 10.55
C ILE A 7 -14.14 -2.84 10.40
N LEU A 8 -13.19 -2.90 9.46
CA LEU A 8 -12.37 -1.75 9.09
C LEU A 8 -13.19 -0.65 8.42
N GLN A 9 -14.19 -0.95 7.58
CA GLN A 9 -15.02 0.09 6.93
C GLN A 9 -15.87 0.89 7.93
N GLU A 10 -16.61 0.22 8.81
CA GLU A 10 -17.44 0.91 9.83
C GLU A 10 -16.58 1.76 10.77
N SER A 11 -15.43 1.23 11.17
CA SER A 11 -14.47 1.95 12.01
C SER A 11 -13.90 3.19 11.31
N ILE A 12 -13.61 3.09 10.01
CA ILE A 12 -13.08 4.21 9.23
C ILE A 12 -14.14 5.27 8.97
N SER A 13 -15.37 4.89 8.66
CA SER A 13 -16.48 5.84 8.51
C SER A 13 -16.75 6.60 9.81
N THR A 14 -16.72 5.89 10.95
CA THR A 14 -16.89 6.49 12.28
C THR A 14 -15.76 7.46 12.58
N TYR A 15 -14.50 7.06 12.32
CA TYR A 15 -13.35 7.91 12.56
C TYR A 15 -13.29 9.12 11.63
N GLU A 16 -13.65 8.97 10.36
CA GLU A 16 -13.76 10.07 9.39
C GLU A 16 -14.80 11.10 9.87
N THR A 17 -15.97 10.62 10.31
CA THR A 17 -17.02 11.48 10.86
C THR A 17 -16.54 12.24 12.10
N TRP A 18 -15.87 11.54 13.02
CA TRP A 18 -15.26 12.16 14.20
C TRP A 18 -14.19 13.20 13.81
N PHE A 19 -13.29 12.87 12.89
CA PHE A 19 -12.22 13.74 12.43
C PHE A 19 -12.76 15.05 11.83
N HIS A 20 -13.78 14.95 10.96
CA HIS A 20 -14.44 16.13 10.40
C HIS A 20 -15.21 16.94 11.45
N GLY A 21 -15.74 16.29 12.50
CA GLY A 21 -16.45 16.97 13.59
C GLY A 21 -15.56 17.77 14.55
N GLN A 22 -14.26 17.45 14.66
CA GLN A 22 -13.35 18.14 15.59
C GLN A 22 -12.91 19.53 15.11
N GLY A 23 -12.85 19.80 13.81
CA GLY A 23 -12.55 21.15 13.27
C GLY A 23 -11.14 21.73 13.54
N PHE A 24 -10.29 21.07 14.33
CA PHE A 24 -8.95 21.57 14.68
C PHE A 24 -7.79 21.03 13.82
N TRP A 25 -7.89 19.82 13.27
CA TRP A 25 -6.79 19.16 12.56
C TRP A 25 -6.97 19.22 11.02
N ASP A 26 -5.93 19.57 10.28
CA ASP A 26 -5.96 19.56 8.80
C ASP A 26 -5.78 18.15 8.23
N ALA A 27 -4.99 17.33 8.93
CA ALA A 27 -4.69 15.95 8.55
C ALA A 27 -4.53 15.05 9.77
N SER A 28 -4.88 13.77 9.62
CA SER A 28 -4.54 12.69 10.56
C SER A 28 -3.93 11.51 9.80
N VAL A 29 -2.82 10.96 10.31
CA VAL A 29 -2.16 9.79 9.72
C VAL A 29 -2.17 8.64 10.71
N LEU A 30 -2.75 7.51 10.31
CA LEU A 30 -2.78 6.26 11.06
C LEU A 30 -1.87 5.24 10.39
N SER A 31 -1.03 4.56 11.17
CA SER A 31 -0.30 3.38 10.70
C SER A 31 -1.14 2.12 10.92
N LEU A 32 -1.27 1.28 9.90
CA LEU A 32 -1.95 -0.01 9.97
C LEU A 32 -1.07 -1.13 10.53
N ASN A 33 0.23 -0.88 10.73
CA ASN A 33 1.14 -1.87 11.30
C ASN A 33 2.08 -1.23 12.31
N LEU A 34 1.66 -1.24 13.58
CA LEU A 34 2.47 -0.70 14.68
C LEU A 34 3.57 -1.67 15.13
N SER A 35 3.43 -2.97 14.89
CA SER A 35 4.35 -4.00 15.41
C SER A 35 5.78 -3.91 14.86
N ARG A 36 5.95 -3.25 13.70
CA ARG A 36 7.25 -3.06 13.03
C ARG A 36 7.58 -1.59 12.81
N LEU A 37 6.80 -0.68 13.38
CA LEU A 37 6.99 0.74 13.18
C LEU A 37 8.16 1.23 14.05
N SER A 38 9.21 1.75 13.41
CA SER A 38 10.28 2.45 14.11
C SER A 38 9.77 3.80 14.60
N ILE A 39 9.74 4.05 15.92
CA ILE A 39 9.33 5.34 16.50
C ILE A 39 10.18 6.48 15.94
N ARG A 40 11.49 6.28 15.77
CA ARG A 40 12.39 7.28 15.17
C ARG A 40 12.02 7.55 13.71
N GLY A 41 11.75 6.50 12.93
CA GLY A 41 11.29 6.63 11.55
C GLY A 41 9.96 7.39 11.46
N TRP A 42 9.02 7.07 12.36
CA TRP A 42 7.72 7.73 12.44
C TRP A 42 7.83 9.21 12.78
N ALA A 43 8.64 9.56 13.78
CA ALA A 43 8.90 10.95 14.14
C ALA A 43 9.50 11.73 12.96
N GLN A 44 10.49 11.16 12.27
CA GLN A 44 11.07 11.78 11.08
C GLN A 44 10.03 11.98 9.97
N PHE A 45 9.20 10.97 9.72
CA PHE A 45 8.12 11.05 8.74
C PHE A 45 7.15 12.19 9.06
N LEU A 46 6.66 12.29 10.31
CA LEU A 46 5.74 13.35 10.71
C LEU A 46 6.37 14.74 10.60
N VAL A 47 7.65 14.90 10.99
CA VAL A 47 8.39 16.17 10.84
C VAL A 47 8.51 16.54 9.36
N ASN A 48 8.90 15.60 8.49
CA ASN A 48 9.02 15.86 7.06
C ASN A 48 7.67 16.21 6.42
N VAL A 49 6.56 15.60 6.87
CA VAL A 49 5.22 15.95 6.41
C VAL A 49 4.87 17.38 6.83
N ALA A 50 5.14 17.75 8.09
CA ALA A 50 4.88 19.10 8.58
C ALA A 50 5.68 20.16 7.80
N ILE A 51 6.96 19.88 7.50
CA ILE A 51 7.81 20.75 6.68
C ILE A 51 7.25 20.87 5.25
N ALA A 52 6.93 19.75 4.60
CA ALA A 52 6.40 19.76 3.23
C ALA A 52 5.07 20.52 3.11
N ILE A 53 4.22 20.42 4.13
CA ILE A 53 2.98 21.19 4.22
C ILE A 53 3.28 22.68 4.40
N ALA A 54 4.17 23.03 5.34
CA ALA A 54 4.53 24.42 5.60
C ALA A 54 5.14 25.12 4.36
N ASP A 55 6.01 24.43 3.63
CA ASP A 55 6.71 24.99 2.47
C ASP A 55 5.78 25.24 1.26
N SER A 56 4.75 24.40 1.10
CA SER A 56 3.86 24.45 -0.06
C SER A 56 2.60 25.30 0.14
N GLY A 57 2.21 25.53 1.39
CA GLY A 57 0.91 26.12 1.75
C GLY A 57 -0.30 25.26 1.35
N GLN A 58 -0.09 24.00 0.93
CA GLN A 58 -1.15 23.08 0.53
C GLN A 58 -1.10 21.80 1.37
N HIS A 59 -2.29 21.28 1.72
CA HIS A 59 -2.44 20.03 2.46
C HIS A 59 -2.92 18.93 1.51
N THR A 60 -2.02 18.43 0.66
CA THR A 60 -2.38 17.41 -0.34
C THR A 60 -1.97 16.01 0.11
N ALA A 61 -2.76 15.02 -0.30
CA ALA A 61 -2.39 13.62 -0.10
C ALA A 61 -1.11 13.25 -0.82
N GLU A 62 -0.84 13.90 -1.95
CA GLU A 62 0.34 13.61 -2.78
C GLU A 62 1.64 13.93 -2.05
N GLN A 63 1.66 15.00 -1.24
CA GLN A 63 2.80 15.33 -0.40
C GLN A 63 3.02 14.31 0.71
N VAL A 64 1.95 13.90 1.40
CA VAL A 64 2.04 12.89 2.45
C VAL A 64 2.53 11.56 1.87
N VAL A 65 1.98 11.13 0.73
CA VAL A 65 2.43 9.93 0.01
C VAL A 65 3.90 10.05 -0.37
N SER A 66 4.30 11.19 -0.94
CA SER A 66 5.67 11.47 -1.34
C SER A 66 6.64 11.33 -0.17
N VAL A 67 6.39 12.05 0.93
CA VAL A 67 7.22 12.02 2.13
C VAL A 67 7.25 10.63 2.74
N TRP A 68 6.11 9.94 2.77
CA TRP A 68 6.03 8.57 3.27
C TRP A 68 6.92 7.64 2.45
N MET A 69 6.85 7.70 1.12
CA MET A 69 7.69 6.89 0.22
C MET A 69 9.19 7.22 0.33
N ASP A 70 9.55 8.43 0.77
CA ASP A 70 10.95 8.84 0.97
C ASP A 70 11.54 8.31 2.29
N VAL A 71 10.73 8.19 3.34
CA VAL A 71 11.18 7.70 4.65
C VAL A 71 11.14 6.17 4.67
N GLU A 72 12.22 5.56 4.18
CA GLU A 72 12.35 4.10 4.01
C GLU A 72 11.94 3.27 5.24
N ALA A 73 12.36 3.72 6.44
CA ALA A 73 12.07 3.03 7.69
C ALA A 73 10.56 2.89 7.96
N VAL A 74 9.76 3.85 7.52
CA VAL A 74 8.30 3.85 7.64
C VAL A 74 7.70 3.12 6.44
N TYR A 75 8.07 3.53 5.22
CA TYR A 75 7.54 2.96 3.98
C TYR A 75 7.60 1.42 3.94
N ASN A 76 8.74 0.82 4.30
CA ASN A 76 8.93 -0.63 4.22
C ASN A 76 8.10 -1.43 5.25
N HIS A 77 7.60 -0.77 6.30
CA HIS A 77 7.02 -1.45 7.46
C HIS A 77 5.60 -1.02 7.82
N SER A 78 5.08 0.02 7.17
CA SER A 78 3.74 0.53 7.42
C SER A 78 2.93 0.61 6.13
N ASP A 79 1.66 0.24 6.23
CA ASP A 79 0.62 0.83 5.40
C ASP A 79 -0.05 1.95 6.19
N LEU A 80 -0.58 2.95 5.51
CA LEU A 80 -1.15 4.14 6.14
C LEU A 80 -2.61 4.34 5.79
N ILE A 81 -3.33 4.99 6.70
CA ILE A 81 -4.57 5.68 6.40
C ILE A 81 -4.37 7.17 6.70
N LEU A 82 -4.66 8.01 5.72
CA LEU A 82 -4.61 9.45 5.82
C LEU A 82 -6.03 9.99 5.77
N PHE A 83 -6.37 10.86 6.69
CA PHE A 83 -7.58 11.66 6.65
C PHE A 83 -7.16 13.08 6.32
N LEU A 84 -7.76 13.65 5.28
CA LEU A 84 -7.59 15.07 4.95
C LEU A 84 -8.93 15.76 5.06
N ARG A 85 -8.93 16.96 5.65
CA ARG A 85 -10.15 17.76 5.75
C ARG A 85 -10.77 18.06 4.39
N SER A 86 -9.94 18.25 3.36
CA SER A 86 -10.36 18.62 2.01
C SER A 86 -10.62 17.43 1.06
N GLY A 87 -10.26 16.20 1.44
CA GLY A 87 -10.16 15.08 0.49
C GLY A 87 -10.66 13.72 0.99
N GLY A 88 -11.22 13.66 2.19
CA GLY A 88 -11.69 12.42 2.82
C GLY A 88 -10.54 11.49 3.21
N ALA A 89 -10.89 10.24 3.54
CA ALA A 89 -9.93 9.22 3.91
C ALA A 89 -9.24 8.58 2.69
N MET A 90 -7.95 8.28 2.80
CA MET A 90 -7.15 7.61 1.80
C MET A 90 -6.34 6.49 2.44
N LYS A 91 -6.30 5.33 1.80
CA LYS A 91 -5.46 4.19 2.21
C LYS A 91 -4.25 4.12 1.31
N MET A 92 -3.07 4.10 1.89
CA MET A 92 -1.80 3.97 1.18
C MET A 92 -1.15 2.64 1.55
N LEU A 93 -0.99 1.77 0.57
CA LEU A 93 -0.34 0.47 0.75
C LEU A 93 1.02 0.52 0.10
N ALA A 94 2.06 0.07 0.82
CA ALA A 94 3.42 -0.05 0.30
C ALA A 94 3.64 -1.47 -0.27
N PRO A 95 3.28 -1.77 -1.52
CA PRO A 95 3.54 -3.05 -2.12
C PRO A 95 5.04 -3.34 -2.15
N ASP A 96 5.49 -4.18 -1.23
CA ASP A 96 6.67 -4.99 -1.48
C ASP A 96 6.29 -5.95 -2.61
N PHE A 97 6.66 -5.62 -3.85
CA PHE A 97 6.30 -6.42 -5.01
C PHE A 97 6.80 -7.87 -4.92
N THR A 98 7.82 -8.15 -4.10
CA THR A 98 8.36 -9.49 -3.92
C THR A 98 7.55 -10.36 -2.96
N LYS A 99 6.69 -9.76 -2.13
CA LYS A 99 5.88 -10.47 -1.11
C LYS A 99 4.39 -10.21 -1.23
N ARG A 100 4.03 -8.95 -1.45
CA ARG A 100 2.67 -8.42 -1.47
C ARG A 100 2.47 -7.42 -2.62
N PRO A 101 2.70 -7.81 -3.89
CA PRO A 101 2.52 -6.89 -5.01
C PRO A 101 1.11 -6.31 -5.01
N MET A 102 1.05 -4.99 -5.18
CA MET A 102 -0.18 -4.20 -5.06
C MET A 102 -0.96 -4.42 -3.75
N GLY A 103 -0.31 -4.83 -2.66
CA GLY A 103 -0.96 -5.11 -1.37
C GLY A 103 -1.67 -6.45 -1.27
N LYS A 104 -1.56 -7.34 -2.28
CA LYS A 104 -2.08 -8.72 -2.22
C LYS A 104 -0.93 -9.70 -1.99
N PRO A 105 -1.02 -10.62 -1.01
CA PRO A 105 0.02 -11.62 -0.80
C PRO A 105 0.16 -12.51 -2.04
N LEU A 106 1.40 -12.88 -2.36
CA LEU A 106 1.64 -13.87 -3.39
C LEU A 106 1.05 -15.22 -2.98
N PRO A 107 0.52 -16.01 -3.93
CA PRO A 107 0.12 -17.37 -3.63
C PRO A 107 1.33 -18.21 -3.23
N ASP A 108 1.12 -19.23 -2.42
CA ASP A 108 2.19 -20.16 -2.04
C ASP A 108 2.75 -20.87 -3.28
N ILE A 109 4.06 -20.71 -3.53
CA ILE A 109 4.73 -21.29 -4.69
C ILE A 109 4.68 -22.81 -4.70
N ALA A 110 4.67 -23.45 -3.53
CA ALA A 110 4.60 -24.90 -3.41
C ALA A 110 3.23 -25.44 -3.86
N LYS A 111 2.16 -24.66 -3.66
CA LYS A 111 0.79 -25.03 -4.03
C LYS A 111 0.51 -24.84 -5.52
N ILE A 112 1.08 -23.79 -6.12
CA ILE A 112 0.80 -23.44 -7.53
C ILE A 112 1.80 -24.09 -8.50
N CYS A 113 3.07 -24.14 -8.15
CA CYS A 113 4.12 -24.64 -9.03
C CYS A 113 4.60 -26.02 -8.58
N LEU A 114 4.16 -27.07 -9.29
CA LEU A 114 4.49 -28.47 -8.98
C LEU A 114 5.81 -28.97 -9.58
N CYS A 115 6.70 -28.08 -10.05
CA CYS A 115 7.99 -28.54 -10.56
C CYS A 115 8.82 -29.18 -9.44
N LEU A 116 9.43 -30.33 -9.76
CA LEU A 116 10.31 -31.06 -8.87
C LEU A 116 11.56 -30.23 -8.59
N VAL A 117 11.89 -30.10 -7.31
CA VAL A 117 13.12 -29.49 -6.83
C VAL A 117 13.66 -30.43 -5.76
N SER A 118 14.97 -30.68 -5.76
CA SER A 118 15.61 -31.47 -4.69
C SER A 118 15.27 -30.87 -3.33
N PRO A 119 15.00 -31.67 -2.28
CA PRO A 119 14.77 -31.15 -0.93
C PRO A 119 15.88 -30.20 -0.45
N THR A 120 17.14 -30.45 -0.86
CA THR A 120 18.29 -29.61 -0.54
C THR A 120 18.24 -28.22 -1.20
N GLN A 121 17.46 -28.05 -2.27
CA GLN A 121 17.35 -26.81 -3.06
C GLN A 121 15.99 -26.12 -2.91
N ALA A 122 15.07 -26.68 -2.11
CA ALA A 122 13.71 -26.14 -1.98
C ALA A 122 13.68 -24.67 -1.52
N HIS A 123 14.63 -24.26 -0.68
CA HIS A 123 14.76 -22.88 -0.19
C HIS A 123 15.11 -21.86 -1.28
N LEU A 124 15.65 -22.30 -2.42
CA LEU A 124 15.96 -21.44 -3.56
C LEU A 124 14.73 -21.21 -4.46
N LYS A 125 13.62 -21.90 -4.20
CA LYS A 125 12.40 -21.86 -5.02
C LYS A 125 11.52 -20.71 -4.55
N PHE A 126 11.49 -19.64 -5.33
CA PHE A 126 10.73 -18.43 -5.03
C PHE A 126 10.08 -17.84 -6.28
N TRP A 127 9.15 -16.91 -6.07
CA TRP A 127 8.51 -16.17 -7.14
C TRP A 127 9.40 -15.02 -7.62
N GLN A 128 9.72 -15.01 -8.91
CA GLN A 128 10.23 -13.83 -9.58
C GLN A 128 9.06 -13.01 -10.12
N VAL A 129 8.92 -11.78 -9.65
CA VAL A 129 7.79 -10.90 -9.96
C VAL A 129 8.18 -9.89 -11.04
N LYS A 130 7.32 -9.71 -12.03
CA LYS A 130 7.43 -8.66 -13.06
C LYS A 130 6.10 -7.91 -13.18
N HIS A 131 6.17 -6.60 -13.35
CA HIS A 131 5.01 -5.74 -13.52
C HIS A 131 5.26 -4.60 -14.50
N ASN A 132 4.18 -4.00 -15.01
CA ASN A 132 4.20 -2.74 -15.76
C ASN A 132 3.73 -1.53 -14.93
N ALA A 133 3.70 -1.65 -13.60
CA ALA A 133 3.26 -0.57 -12.72
C ALA A 133 4.05 0.72 -12.99
N GLN A 134 3.33 1.83 -13.13
CA GLN A 134 3.87 3.16 -13.38
C GLN A 134 3.02 4.23 -12.69
N GLN A 135 3.56 5.43 -12.53
CA GLN A 135 2.86 6.56 -11.91
C GLN A 135 1.46 6.75 -12.49
N ALA A 136 0.46 6.92 -11.62
CA ALA A 136 -0.95 7.14 -11.91
C ALA A 136 -1.67 6.01 -12.68
N LEU A 137 -1.03 4.87 -12.96
CA LEU A 137 -1.71 3.72 -13.55
C LEU A 137 -2.78 3.20 -12.58
N ARG A 138 -3.99 2.93 -13.06
CA ARG A 138 -5.03 2.33 -12.23
C ARG A 138 -4.58 0.94 -11.79
N ALA A 139 -4.82 0.59 -10.53
CA ALA A 139 -4.35 -0.68 -9.98
C ALA A 139 -4.88 -1.90 -10.77
N ARG A 140 -6.10 -1.80 -11.29
CA ARG A 140 -6.72 -2.81 -12.15
C ARG A 140 -6.07 -3.02 -13.51
N ASP A 141 -5.36 -2.01 -14.02
CA ASP A 141 -4.71 -2.01 -15.32
C ASP A 141 -3.23 -2.46 -15.21
N VAL A 142 -2.74 -2.68 -13.98
CA VAL A 142 -1.41 -3.26 -13.74
C VAL A 142 -1.40 -4.71 -14.21
N VAL A 143 -0.51 -5.02 -15.14
CA VAL A 143 -0.16 -6.38 -15.53
C VAL A 143 0.90 -6.88 -14.56
N LEU A 144 0.52 -7.82 -13.72
CA LEU A 144 1.39 -8.46 -12.75
C LEU A 144 1.59 -9.93 -13.16
N THR A 145 2.85 -10.33 -13.30
CA THR A 145 3.22 -11.71 -13.60
C THR A 145 4.20 -12.23 -12.57
N VAL A 146 4.08 -13.50 -12.24
CA VAL A 146 5.04 -14.21 -11.40
C VAL A 146 5.59 -15.40 -12.17
N SER A 147 6.85 -15.70 -11.95
CA SER A 147 7.50 -16.85 -12.57
C SER A 147 8.29 -17.63 -11.54
N CYS A 148 8.29 -18.96 -11.68
CA CYS A 148 9.06 -19.82 -10.78
C CYS A 148 10.56 -19.63 -11.06
N SER A 149 11.36 -19.36 -10.03
CA SER A 149 12.82 -19.21 -10.17
C SER A 149 13.51 -20.44 -10.79
N PHE A 150 12.91 -21.64 -10.65
CA PHE A 150 13.43 -22.90 -11.20
C PHE A 150 12.90 -23.21 -12.61
N CYS A 151 11.62 -23.56 -12.73
CA CYS A 151 11.07 -24.07 -14.00
C CYS A 151 10.68 -22.96 -14.98
N ARG A 152 10.81 -21.68 -14.59
CA ARG A 152 10.51 -20.48 -15.39
C ARG A 152 9.09 -20.36 -15.94
N ARG A 153 8.18 -21.29 -15.60
CA ARG A 153 6.75 -21.15 -15.90
C ARG A 153 6.24 -19.83 -15.35
N VAL A 154 5.32 -19.20 -16.09
CA VAL A 154 4.81 -17.86 -15.81
C VAL A 154 3.32 -17.95 -15.53
N TRP A 155 2.87 -17.21 -14.51
CA TRP A 155 1.47 -17.04 -14.16
C TRP A 155 1.15 -15.56 -14.13
N ARG A 156 0.00 -15.18 -14.70
CA ARG A 156 -0.54 -13.83 -14.57
C ARG A 156 -1.40 -13.77 -13.32
N LEU A 157 -1.13 -12.80 -12.44
CA LEU A 157 -1.93 -12.58 -11.25
C LEU A 157 -3.12 -11.68 -11.58
N PRO A 158 -4.31 -11.97 -11.04
CA PRO A 158 -5.51 -11.19 -11.31
C PRO A 158 -5.45 -9.83 -10.62
N THR A 159 -5.54 -8.77 -11.43
CA THR A 159 -5.56 -7.38 -10.96
C THR A 159 -6.88 -6.67 -11.22
N SER A 160 -7.79 -7.23 -12.03
CA SER A 160 -9.04 -6.57 -12.47
C SER A 160 -9.93 -6.00 -11.35
N GLU A 161 -9.91 -6.61 -10.17
CA GLU A 161 -10.68 -6.19 -9.00
C GLU A 161 -9.92 -5.22 -8.08
N LEU A 162 -8.71 -4.81 -8.44
CA LEU A 162 -7.91 -3.90 -7.63
C LEU A 162 -8.37 -2.46 -7.80
N ALA A 163 -8.89 -1.91 -6.71
CA ALA A 163 -9.17 -0.50 -6.51
C ALA A 163 -7.89 0.34 -6.34
N GLY A 164 -8.00 1.62 -6.62
CA GLY A 164 -6.96 2.62 -6.44
C GLY A 164 -6.05 2.89 -7.63
N SER A 165 -5.04 3.71 -7.39
CA SER A 165 -4.03 4.11 -8.36
C SER A 165 -2.62 3.81 -7.85
N VAL A 166 -1.68 3.61 -8.78
CA VAL A 166 -0.27 3.45 -8.50
C VAL A 166 0.37 4.81 -8.31
N LYS A 167 1.16 4.97 -7.26
CA LYS A 167 2.15 6.03 -7.13
C LYS A 167 3.54 5.40 -7.26
N HIS A 168 4.46 6.08 -7.92
CA HIS A 168 5.81 5.62 -8.18
C HIS A 168 6.79 6.77 -7.94
N ARG A 169 7.82 6.51 -7.15
CA ARG A 169 8.86 7.48 -6.79
C ARG A 169 10.14 6.73 -6.48
N ASP A 170 11.24 7.08 -7.14
CA ASP A 170 12.59 6.53 -6.90
C ASP A 170 12.64 4.99 -6.78
N GLY A 171 11.95 4.29 -7.69
CA GLY A 171 11.88 2.83 -7.71
C GLY A 171 10.97 2.20 -6.65
N ARG A 172 10.32 3.02 -5.80
CA ARG A 172 9.29 2.60 -4.85
C ARG A 172 7.91 2.80 -5.46
N TYR A 173 6.97 1.97 -5.04
CA TYR A 173 5.62 1.95 -5.59
C TYR A 173 4.60 1.90 -4.46
N ALA A 174 3.53 2.69 -4.54
CA ALA A 174 2.42 2.63 -3.62
C ALA A 174 1.10 2.35 -4.35
N ARG A 175 0.18 1.64 -3.70
CA ARG A 175 -1.23 1.60 -4.13
C ARG A 175 -2.01 2.54 -3.23
N VAL A 176 -2.62 3.56 -3.81
CA VAL A 176 -3.41 4.56 -3.09
C VAL A 176 -4.88 4.36 -3.43
N LEU A 177 -5.72 4.18 -2.40
CA LEU A 177 -7.17 4.04 -2.50
C LEU A 177 -7.84 5.24 -1.85
N ALA A 178 -8.90 5.76 -2.47
CA ALA A 178 -9.76 6.77 -1.85
C ALA A 178 -10.90 6.07 -1.10
N TYR A 179 -11.37 6.64 -0.01
CA TYR A 179 -12.56 6.15 0.67
C TYR A 179 -13.80 6.91 0.19
N SER A 180 -14.89 6.19 0.03
CA SER A 180 -16.21 6.73 -0.27
C SER A 180 -17.19 6.09 0.70
N VAL A 181 -17.92 6.89 1.48
CA VAL A 181 -18.92 6.38 2.45
C VAL A 181 -19.90 5.39 1.80
N GLU A 182 -20.34 5.67 0.57
CA GLU A 182 -21.29 4.82 -0.15
C GLU A 182 -20.69 3.54 -0.76
N LYS A 183 -19.39 3.55 -1.12
CA LYS A 183 -18.77 2.54 -2.00
C LYS A 183 -17.58 1.82 -1.36
N GLY A 184 -17.15 2.25 -0.18
CA GLY A 184 -15.93 1.78 0.47
C GLY A 184 -14.66 2.30 -0.21
N TRP A 185 -13.63 1.45 -0.29
CA TRP A 185 -12.33 1.80 -0.88
C TRP A 185 -12.37 1.71 -2.41
N LEU A 186 -12.00 2.81 -3.07
CA LEU A 186 -12.01 3.04 -4.52
C LEU A 186 -10.61 3.16 -5.11
#